data_AF-A0A3B8JIA2-F1
#
_entry.id   AF-A0A3B8JIA2-F1
#
_cell.length_a   1.000
_cell.length_b   1.000
_cell.length_c   1.000
_cell.angle_alpha   90.00
_cell.angle_beta   90.00
_cell.angle_gamma   90.00
#
_symmetry.space_group_name_H-M   'P 1'
#
loop_
_entity.id
_entity.type
_entity.pdbx_description
1 polymer ?
#
loop_
_entity_poly.entity_id
_entity_poly.type
_entity_poly.pdbx_seq_one_letter_code
_entity_poly.pdbx_strand_id
1 'polypeptide(L)'
;MLESLQKHLSLCKSIYPNFTDEANNIFNQFIILSKSDDNPLLDSLAELQLTSGKVACLLKESRLIPAVESLLSEKRLLRKIELLVPSQLRGRTCYKRLVILGPTRWFPEYVFNAPRASDIQVIHYNWIRDKWKPEPVFIGSVNVPKSEFLPILKPEKVKDTIDNEVVANHLEPEEIMLPSINWNQITNNLVHSSLASLDSEDEDTEARLFLLEGGDAVFLDADAKAMVINLEEDEPVKRIAVADIEPGMFVLLRTSSGGDYIIPLADRILGENAQRTRELQNEWKTLLRQKVKSIGLPAVSENLVKLGSRLANVNNVRHWMLNSSIKPRDDKDFEAILRFVGLENRLNQFSDAAYKLNSAHSQAGKYIRKLLLKQVCQSDLQQLQQLGRMDFKLDEVDSGNITAFRVVDIDSELRMISASKIAQSFEIERQINNV
;
A
#
# COMPACT_ATOMS: atom_id res chain seq x y z
N MET A 1 19.15 1.39 11.46
CA MET A 1 18.98 2.85 11.36
C MET A 1 20.31 3.61 11.46
N LEU A 2 21.06 3.52 12.57
CA LEU A 2 22.34 4.23 12.75
C LEU A 2 23.37 3.95 11.63
N GLU A 3 23.55 2.69 11.23
CA GLU A 3 24.48 2.33 10.15
C GLU A 3 24.08 2.93 8.78
N SER A 4 22.78 3.01 8.50
CA SER A 4 22.28 3.63 7.26
C SER A 4 22.51 5.14 7.28
N LEU A 5 22.28 5.82 8.41
CA LEU A 5 22.57 7.24 8.57
C LEU A 5 24.07 7.54 8.45
N GLN A 6 24.94 6.68 8.98
CA GLN A 6 26.40 6.81 8.80
C GLN A 6 26.81 6.70 7.32
N LYS A 7 26.20 5.78 6.57
CA LYS A 7 26.42 5.69 5.12
C LYS A 7 26.00 6.97 4.40
N HIS A 8 24.83 7.52 4.70
CA HIS A 8 24.39 8.80 4.14
C HIS A 8 25.32 9.97 4.49
N LEU A 9 25.89 9.98 5.69
CA LEU A 9 26.89 10.96 6.09
C LEU A 9 28.17 10.86 5.25
N SER A 10 28.62 9.64 4.95
CA SER A 10 29.77 9.43 4.07
C SER A 10 29.50 9.87 2.62
N LEU A 11 28.28 9.67 2.12
CA LEU A 11 27.81 10.18 0.83
C LEU A 11 27.67 11.72 0.82
N CYS A 12 27.14 12.30 1.89
CA CYS A 12 27.06 13.76 2.04
C CYS A 12 28.46 14.39 1.96
N LYS A 13 29.45 13.77 2.62
CA LYS A 13 30.84 14.22 2.56
C LYS A 13 31.43 14.19 1.15
N SER A 14 31.03 13.24 0.31
CA SER A 14 31.53 13.14 -1.07
C SER A 14 30.79 14.05 -2.06
N ILE A 15 29.48 14.22 -1.91
CA ILE A 15 28.63 14.94 -2.87
C ILE A 15 28.45 16.41 -2.48
N TYR A 16 28.36 16.70 -1.18
CA TYR A 16 28.04 18.01 -0.62
C TYR A 16 29.00 18.40 0.52
N PRO A 17 30.31 18.55 0.23
CA PRO A 17 31.34 18.72 1.26
C PRO A 17 31.08 19.92 2.18
N ASN A 18 30.47 20.99 1.68
CA ASN A 18 30.16 22.21 2.42
C ASN A 18 29.10 22.04 3.52
N PHE A 19 28.33 20.94 3.53
CA PHE A 19 27.30 20.66 4.54
C PHE A 19 27.71 19.52 5.49
N THR A 20 28.96 19.05 5.39
CA THR A 20 29.43 17.88 6.15
C THR A 20 29.43 18.14 7.65
N ASP A 21 29.81 19.34 8.07
CA ASP A 21 29.95 19.69 9.48
C ASP A 21 28.57 19.83 10.14
N GLU A 22 27.62 20.46 9.45
CA GLU A 22 26.22 20.55 9.87
C GLU A 22 25.57 19.17 9.94
N ALA A 23 25.77 18.33 8.92
CA ALA A 23 25.26 16.96 8.91
C ALA A 23 25.81 16.11 10.06
N ASN A 24 27.12 16.24 10.36
CA ASN A 24 27.73 15.56 11.50
C ASN A 24 27.17 16.08 12.83
N ASN A 25 26.95 17.38 12.95
CA ASN A 25 26.36 17.96 14.15
C ASN A 25 24.95 17.41 14.42
N ILE A 26 24.09 17.39 13.39
CA ILE A 26 22.73 16.81 13.48
C ILE A 26 22.79 15.32 13.85
N PHE A 27 23.68 14.56 13.23
CA PHE A 27 23.85 13.14 13.53
C PHE A 27 24.31 12.89 14.97
N ASN A 28 25.24 13.71 15.48
CA ASN A 28 25.69 13.61 16.86
C ASN A 28 24.57 13.98 17.84
N GLN A 29 23.77 15.01 17.56
CA GLN A 29 22.58 15.34 18.34
C GLN A 29 21.57 14.18 18.34
N PHE A 30 21.35 13.54 17.19
CA PHE A 30 20.51 12.34 17.11
C PHE A 30 21.03 11.20 17.98
N ILE A 31 22.35 10.94 17.98
CA ILE A 31 22.94 9.92 18.87
C ILE A 31 22.70 10.26 20.34
N ILE A 32 22.91 11.52 20.73
CA ILE A 32 22.70 11.98 22.10
C ILE A 32 21.23 11.76 22.50
N LEU A 33 20.28 12.19 21.65
CA LEU A 33 18.85 12.00 21.88
C LEU A 33 18.46 10.52 21.96
N SER A 34 19.01 9.67 21.09
CA SER A 34 18.71 8.23 21.08
C SER A 34 19.17 7.48 22.34
N LYS A 35 20.09 8.06 23.10
CA LYS A 35 20.60 7.53 24.37
C LYS A 35 20.01 8.24 25.59
N SER A 36 19.19 9.27 25.36
CA SER A 36 18.54 10.00 26.44
C SER A 36 17.37 9.19 26.98
N ASP A 37 17.24 9.16 28.31
CA ASP A 37 16.05 8.62 28.97
C ASP A 37 14.91 9.66 29.05
N ASP A 38 15.15 10.88 28.58
CA ASP A 38 14.17 11.97 28.60
C ASP A 38 13.04 11.70 27.59
N ASN A 39 11.81 11.53 28.11
CA ASN A 39 10.62 11.28 27.31
C ASN A 39 9.44 12.13 27.81
N PRO A 40 9.45 13.44 27.49
CA PRO A 40 8.45 14.38 28.00
C PRO A 40 7.03 14.08 27.50
N LEU A 41 6.88 13.41 26.34
CA LEU A 41 5.57 12.97 25.85
C LEU A 41 5.00 11.84 26.71
N LEU A 42 5.83 10.86 27.08
CA LEU A 42 5.43 9.76 27.96
C LEU A 42 5.12 10.25 29.38
N ASP A 43 5.87 11.24 29.86
CA ASP A 43 5.63 11.83 31.17
C ASP A 43 4.34 12.65 31.18
N SER A 44 4.11 13.48 30.16
CA SER A 44 2.83 14.18 29.97
C SER A 44 1.64 13.20 29.89
N LEU A 45 1.81 12.06 29.21
CA LEU A 45 0.79 11.01 29.13
C LEU A 45 0.54 10.35 30.50
N ALA A 46 1.58 10.17 31.32
CA ALA A 46 1.47 9.59 32.65
C ALA A 46 0.81 10.52 33.68
N GLU A 47 0.93 11.83 33.49
CA GLU A 47 0.28 12.85 34.32
C GLU A 47 -1.24 12.94 34.08
N LEU A 48 -1.73 12.45 32.94
CA LEU A 48 -3.15 12.43 32.66
C LEU A 48 -3.89 11.52 33.65
N GLN A 49 -4.81 12.09 34.42
CA GLN A 49 -5.71 11.31 35.28
C GLN A 49 -6.63 10.44 34.43
N LEU A 50 -6.23 9.20 34.17
CA LEU A 50 -7.02 8.22 33.44
C LEU A 50 -8.29 7.87 34.25
N THR A 51 -9.41 8.46 33.85
CA THR A 51 -10.73 8.22 34.46
C THR A 51 -11.23 6.80 34.16
N SER A 52 -12.27 6.35 34.88
CA SER A 52 -12.98 5.13 34.52
C SER A 52 -13.60 5.25 33.11
N GLY A 53 -13.24 4.33 32.22
CA GLY A 53 -13.74 4.29 30.84
C GLY A 53 -12.69 3.80 29.85
N LYS A 54 -13.12 3.62 28.59
CA LYS A 54 -12.23 3.21 27.51
C LYS A 54 -11.37 4.39 27.06
N VAL A 55 -10.06 4.30 27.20
CA VAL A 55 -9.10 5.35 26.80
C VAL A 55 -8.27 4.83 25.64
N ALA A 56 -8.09 5.67 24.61
CA ALA A 56 -7.20 5.38 23.49
C ALA A 56 -6.17 6.47 23.27
N CYS A 57 -5.03 6.08 22.71
CA CYS A 57 -3.97 6.95 22.25
C CYS A 57 -3.84 6.83 20.73
N LEU A 58 -3.94 7.95 20.02
CA LEU A 58 -3.89 8.05 18.58
C LEU A 58 -2.47 8.36 18.12
N LEU A 59 -1.90 7.45 17.35
CA LEU A 59 -0.63 7.58 16.66
C LEU A 59 -0.87 7.92 15.20
N LYS A 60 0.09 8.63 14.59
CA LYS A 60 0.03 8.99 13.18
C LYS A 60 0.21 7.78 12.25
N GLU A 61 1.11 6.86 12.60
CA GLU A 61 1.50 5.72 11.77
C GLU A 61 1.42 4.41 12.56
N SER A 62 0.91 3.33 11.93
CA SER A 62 0.73 2.05 12.64
C SER A 62 2.05 1.37 12.97
N ARG A 63 3.12 1.62 12.19
CA ARG A 63 4.46 1.05 12.43
C ARG A 63 5.04 1.45 13.79
N LEU A 64 4.53 2.52 14.39
CA LEU A 64 4.94 2.99 15.72
C LEU A 64 4.23 2.23 16.86
N ILE A 65 3.12 1.54 16.58
CA ILE A 65 2.32 0.83 17.59
C ILE A 65 3.19 -0.13 18.40
N PRO A 66 3.99 -1.06 17.81
CA PRO A 66 4.75 -2.03 18.62
C PRO A 66 5.77 -1.37 19.56
N ALA A 67 6.45 -0.32 19.08
CA ALA A 67 7.44 0.41 19.87
C ALA A 67 6.78 1.17 21.04
N VAL A 68 5.65 1.84 20.77
CA VAL A 68 4.90 2.57 21.80
C VAL A 68 4.25 1.60 22.78
N GLU A 69 3.71 0.46 22.33
CA GLU A 69 3.16 -0.59 23.19
C GLU A 69 4.19 -1.11 24.19
N SER A 70 5.41 -1.38 23.71
CA SER A 70 6.52 -1.78 24.57
C SER A 70 6.77 -0.75 25.66
N LEU A 71 6.84 0.55 25.31
CA LEU A 71 7.04 1.65 26.26
C LEU A 71 5.89 1.79 27.26
N LEU A 72 4.64 1.74 26.80
CA LEU A 72 3.46 1.84 27.67
C LEU A 72 3.34 0.65 28.62
N SER A 73 3.86 -0.52 28.23
CA SER A 73 3.83 -1.72 29.07
C SER A 73 4.69 -1.60 30.35
N GLU A 74 5.70 -0.73 30.34
CA GLU A 74 6.59 -0.48 31.47
C GLU A 74 5.88 0.27 32.61
N LYS A 75 4.98 1.20 32.27
CA LYS A 75 4.21 1.98 33.25
C LYS A 75 2.82 1.36 33.50
N ARG A 76 2.59 0.82 34.71
CA ARG A 76 1.34 0.11 35.09
C ARG A 76 0.05 0.88 34.78
N LEU A 77 0.05 2.21 34.92
CA LEU A 77 -1.11 3.07 34.66
C LEU A 77 -1.46 3.15 33.17
N LEU A 78 -0.47 2.98 32.27
CA LEU A 78 -0.62 3.17 30.83
C LEU A 78 -0.98 1.87 30.09
N ARG A 79 -0.83 0.71 30.73
CA ARG A 79 -1.16 -0.63 30.16
C ARG A 79 -2.60 -0.79 29.66
N LYS A 80 -3.51 0.07 30.08
CA LYS A 80 -4.93 0.02 29.70
C LYS A 80 -5.28 0.92 28.53
N ILE A 81 -4.31 1.70 28.02
CA ILE A 81 -4.52 2.60 26.90
C ILE A 81 -4.47 1.77 25.61
N GLU A 82 -5.52 1.87 24.80
CA GLU A 82 -5.57 1.25 23.48
C GLU A 82 -4.83 2.13 22.47
N LEU A 83 -3.84 1.59 21.76
CA LEU A 83 -3.18 2.31 20.67
C LEU A 83 -4.00 2.21 19.39
N LEU A 84 -4.19 3.36 18.73
CA LEU A 84 -4.97 3.50 17.52
C LEU A 84 -4.23 4.30 16.45
N VAL A 85 -4.63 4.10 15.20
CA VAL A 85 -4.36 4.99 14.07
C VAL A 85 -5.67 5.57 13.51
N PRO A 86 -5.64 6.66 12.73
CA PRO A 86 -6.85 7.35 12.28
C PRO A 86 -7.85 6.46 11.55
N SER A 87 -7.38 5.48 10.77
CA SER A 87 -8.25 4.55 10.05
C SER A 87 -9.17 3.75 10.99
N GLN A 88 -8.71 3.44 12.20
CA GLN A 88 -9.47 2.67 13.19
C GLN A 88 -10.61 3.47 13.82
N LEU A 89 -10.53 4.81 13.82
CA LEU A 89 -11.59 5.70 14.30
C LEU A 89 -12.80 5.76 13.34
N ARG A 90 -12.68 5.25 12.11
CA ARG A 90 -13.83 5.13 11.19
C ARG A 90 -14.84 4.09 11.66
N GLY A 91 -14.40 3.14 12.49
CA GLY A 91 -15.23 2.08 13.05
C GLY A 91 -16.33 2.56 14.01
N ARG A 92 -17.01 1.58 14.63
CA ARG A 92 -18.17 1.81 15.53
C ARG A 92 -17.78 2.05 16.99
N THR A 93 -16.50 1.88 17.33
CA THR A 93 -16.03 1.99 18.71
C THR A 93 -15.94 3.44 19.15
N CYS A 94 -16.60 3.76 20.26
CA CYS A 94 -16.48 5.06 20.92
C CYS A 94 -15.63 4.95 22.20
N TYR A 95 -14.88 6.01 22.48
CA TYR A 95 -13.98 6.10 23.63
C TYR A 95 -14.46 7.16 24.60
N LYS A 96 -14.13 7.00 25.88
CA LYS A 96 -14.38 8.08 26.86
C LYS A 96 -13.41 9.23 26.63
N ARG A 97 -12.14 8.87 26.36
CA ARG A 97 -11.04 9.80 26.10
C ARG A 97 -10.17 9.32 24.95
N LEU A 98 -9.78 10.24 24.09
CA LEU A 98 -8.80 10.05 23.02
C LEU A 98 -7.63 11.00 23.26
N VAL A 99 -6.43 10.45 23.46
CA VAL A 99 -5.19 11.21 23.56
C VAL A 99 -4.51 11.18 22.19
N ILE A 100 -4.17 12.33 21.63
CA ILE A 100 -3.54 12.44 20.31
C ILE A 100 -2.10 12.87 20.54
N LEU A 101 -1.15 12.07 20.04
CA LEU A 101 0.27 12.38 20.14
C LEU A 101 0.75 13.06 18.85
N GLY A 102 0.97 14.36 18.93
CA GLY A 102 1.44 15.21 17.84
C GLY A 102 0.46 16.32 17.46
N PRO A 103 0.88 17.23 16.57
CA PRO A 103 0.04 18.32 16.07
C PRO A 103 -1.24 17.82 15.39
N THR A 104 -2.34 18.55 15.58
CA THR A 104 -3.65 18.25 15.01
C THR A 104 -3.62 18.13 13.49
N ARG A 105 -2.79 18.93 12.82
CA ARG A 105 -2.64 18.94 11.35
C ARG A 105 -2.06 17.65 10.77
N TRP A 106 -1.43 16.80 11.58
CA TRP A 106 -0.97 15.49 11.10
C TRP A 106 -2.13 14.51 10.91
N PHE A 107 -3.27 14.76 11.53
CA PHE A 107 -4.39 13.84 11.56
C PHE A 107 -5.51 14.31 10.60
N PRO A 108 -6.24 13.38 9.98
CA PRO A 108 -7.39 13.72 9.14
C PRO A 108 -8.45 14.52 9.90
N GLU A 109 -9.13 15.44 9.21
CA GLU A 109 -10.13 16.31 9.83
C GLU A 109 -11.26 15.55 10.54
N TYR A 110 -11.65 14.38 10.05
CA TYR A 110 -12.73 13.59 10.65
C TYR A 110 -12.43 13.16 12.09
N VAL A 111 -11.16 13.10 12.50
CA VAL A 111 -10.76 12.81 13.89
C VAL A 111 -11.34 13.87 14.84
N PHE A 112 -11.39 15.12 14.39
CA PHE A 112 -11.84 16.27 15.18
C PHE A 112 -13.27 16.70 14.85
N ASN A 113 -13.67 16.64 13.58
CA ASN A 113 -14.98 17.08 13.11
C ASN A 113 -16.09 16.04 13.35
N ALA A 114 -15.73 14.76 13.46
CA ALA A 114 -16.65 13.66 13.79
C ALA A 114 -16.06 12.81 14.94
N PRO A 115 -15.86 13.40 16.13
CA PRO A 115 -15.07 12.79 17.19
C PRO A 115 -15.73 11.51 17.72
N ARG A 116 -14.95 10.44 17.81
CA ARG A 116 -15.35 9.16 18.44
C ARG A 116 -15.09 9.12 19.95
N ALA A 117 -14.83 10.27 20.56
CA ALA A 117 -14.57 10.37 21.98
C ALA A 117 -15.26 11.57 22.61
N SER A 118 -15.64 11.45 23.88
CA SER A 118 -16.24 12.57 24.63
C SER A 118 -15.22 13.60 25.11
N ASP A 119 -13.94 13.24 25.14
CA ASP A 119 -12.82 14.07 25.58
C ASP A 119 -11.63 13.81 24.67
N ILE A 120 -11.08 14.86 24.04
CA ILE A 120 -9.92 14.78 23.15
C ILE A 120 -8.82 15.64 23.74
N GLN A 121 -7.66 15.03 23.99
CA GLN A 121 -6.49 15.69 24.52
C GLN A 121 -5.36 15.60 23.51
N VAL A 122 -4.78 16.73 23.13
CA VAL A 122 -3.67 16.78 22.17
C VAL A 122 -2.39 17.08 22.94
N ILE A 123 -1.39 16.20 22.81
CA ILE A 123 -0.07 16.36 23.41
C ILE A 123 0.92 16.52 22.26
N HIS A 124 1.61 17.65 22.21
CA HIS A 124 2.68 17.91 21.25
C HIS A 124 3.76 18.77 21.91
N TYR A 125 4.93 18.83 21.29
CA TYR A 125 5.99 19.70 21.77
C TYR A 125 5.62 21.18 21.61
N ASN A 126 6.01 21.99 22.61
CA ASN A 126 5.70 23.42 22.66
C ASN A 126 6.35 24.25 21.53
N TRP A 127 7.42 23.75 20.93
CA TRP A 127 8.13 24.40 19.82
C TRP A 127 7.39 24.23 18.48
N ILE A 128 6.36 23.38 18.42
CA ILE A 128 5.49 23.20 17.26
C ILE A 128 4.28 24.13 17.39
N ARG A 129 4.08 24.99 16.39
CA ARG A 129 2.90 25.86 16.32
C ARG A 129 1.69 25.07 15.89
N ASP A 130 0.81 24.73 16.82
CA ASP A 130 -0.48 24.14 16.46
C ASP A 130 -1.64 25.09 16.80
N LYS A 131 -2.48 25.35 15.80
CA LYS A 131 -3.67 26.18 15.92
C LYS A 131 -4.81 25.46 15.22
N TRP A 132 -5.47 24.57 15.95
CA TRP A 132 -6.72 24.00 15.49
C TRP A 132 -7.84 25.05 15.58
N LYS A 133 -8.54 25.28 14.47
CA LYS A 133 -9.72 26.13 14.41
C LYS A 133 -10.90 25.25 13.97
N PRO A 134 -11.83 24.90 14.87
CA PRO A 134 -13.01 24.14 14.48
C PRO A 134 -13.87 24.99 13.53
N GLU A 135 -14.11 24.48 12.34
CA GLU A 135 -15.07 25.07 11.40
C GLU A 135 -16.36 24.24 11.40
N PRO A 136 -17.54 24.89 11.46
CA PRO A 136 -18.81 24.17 11.41
C PRO A 136 -19.01 23.54 10.03
N VAL A 137 -19.06 22.20 9.98
CA VAL A 137 -19.27 21.45 8.73
C VAL A 137 -20.72 21.53 8.23
N PHE A 138 -21.70 21.75 9.13
CA PHE A 138 -23.12 21.86 8.76
C PHE A 138 -23.59 23.31 8.64
N ILE A 139 -24.19 23.63 7.50
CA ILE A 139 -24.86 24.93 7.24
C ILE A 139 -25.95 25.14 8.29
N GLY A 140 -25.84 26.20 9.10
CA GLY A 140 -26.81 26.53 10.15
C GLY A 140 -26.38 26.20 11.58
N SER A 141 -25.13 25.79 11.78
CA SER A 141 -24.50 25.65 13.11
C SER A 141 -24.24 27.02 13.76
N VAL A 142 -25.31 27.75 14.11
CA VAL A 142 -25.22 29.16 14.54
C VAL A 142 -24.85 29.32 16.03
N ASN A 143 -24.89 28.27 16.85
CA ASN A 143 -24.60 28.36 18.28
C ASN A 143 -23.94 27.09 18.84
N VAL A 144 -22.83 26.64 18.25
CA VAL A 144 -22.03 25.60 18.91
C VAL A 144 -21.26 26.27 20.05
N PRO A 145 -21.39 25.84 21.32
CA PRO A 145 -20.51 26.32 22.37
C PRO A 145 -19.07 26.08 21.89
N LYS A 146 -18.26 27.16 21.86
CA LYS A 146 -16.86 27.06 21.45
C LYS A 146 -16.25 25.92 22.28
N SER A 147 -15.82 24.85 21.62
CA SER A 147 -15.01 23.83 22.27
C SER A 147 -13.83 24.57 22.88
N GLU A 148 -13.80 24.70 24.21
CA GLU A 148 -12.76 25.43 24.89
C GLU A 148 -11.49 24.58 24.78
N PHE A 149 -10.57 25.01 23.93
CA PHE A 149 -9.20 24.51 23.94
C PHE A 149 -8.57 24.98 25.25
N LEU A 150 -8.80 24.24 26.33
CA LEU A 150 -8.19 24.51 27.62
C LEU A 150 -6.77 23.92 27.57
N PRO A 151 -5.69 24.73 27.59
CA PRO A 151 -4.35 24.19 27.76
C PRO A 151 -4.27 23.56 29.15
N ILE A 152 -4.35 22.23 29.23
CA ILE A 152 -4.41 21.47 30.49
C ILE A 152 -3.05 21.51 31.22
N LEU A 153 -1.95 21.54 30.48
CA LEU A 153 -0.59 21.53 31.01
C LEU A 153 0.29 22.46 30.17
N LYS A 154 0.50 23.69 30.62
CA LYS A 154 1.73 24.39 30.26
C LYS A 154 2.77 23.89 31.26
N PRO A 155 3.90 23.29 30.85
CA PRO A 155 4.98 23.07 31.79
C PRO A 155 5.27 24.41 32.47
N GLU A 156 5.36 24.43 33.80
CA GLU A 156 5.90 25.58 34.52
C GLU A 156 7.17 25.99 33.79
N LYS A 157 7.25 27.26 33.40
CA LYS A 157 8.44 27.79 32.71
C LYS A 157 9.63 27.44 33.59
N VAL A 158 10.39 26.40 33.21
CA VAL A 158 11.73 26.21 33.72
C VAL A 158 12.42 27.53 33.45
N LYS A 159 12.94 28.17 34.51
CA LYS A 159 13.75 29.38 34.41
C LYS A 159 15.08 28.98 33.77
N ASP A 160 15.04 28.58 32.52
CA ASP A 160 16.24 28.41 31.73
C ASP A 160 16.65 29.81 31.28
N THR A 161 17.73 30.27 31.90
CA THR A 161 18.63 31.30 31.36
C THR A 161 19.24 30.79 30.06
N ILE A 162 18.41 30.60 29.05
CA ILE A 162 18.82 30.45 27.66
C ILE A 162 18.42 31.76 26.99
N ASP A 163 19.41 32.46 26.47
CA ASP A 163 19.27 33.79 25.90
C ASP A 163 18.05 33.90 24.99
N ASN A 164 17.18 34.87 25.31
CA ASN A 164 15.92 35.15 24.62
C ASN A 164 16.09 35.57 23.14
N GLU A 165 17.31 35.55 22.58
CA GLU A 165 17.56 35.82 21.16
C GLU A 165 17.46 34.57 20.26
N VAL A 166 17.46 33.35 20.79
CA VAL A 166 17.35 32.12 19.97
C VAL A 166 15.89 31.64 19.81
N VAL A 167 14.94 32.17 20.58
CA VAL A 167 13.54 31.71 20.60
C VAL A 167 12.68 32.52 19.63
N ALA A 168 12.93 32.37 18.33
CA ALA A 168 12.05 32.94 17.29
C ALA A 168 11.74 32.01 16.10
N ASN A 169 12.21 30.76 16.12
CA ASN A 169 11.90 29.79 15.06
C ASN A 169 11.01 28.68 15.62
N HIS A 170 9.74 29.01 15.87
CA HIS A 170 8.73 27.98 16.01
C HIS A 170 8.49 27.33 14.65
N LEU A 171 8.42 26.00 14.64
CA LEU A 171 8.16 25.23 13.42
C LEU A 171 6.65 25.08 13.19
N GLU A 172 6.21 25.29 11.96
CA GLU A 172 4.85 24.93 11.56
C GLU A 172 4.75 23.38 11.43
N PRO A 173 3.58 22.75 11.68
CA PRO A 173 3.42 21.30 11.59
C PRO A 173 3.74 20.75 10.20
N GLU A 174 3.53 21.56 9.16
CA GLU A 174 3.88 21.29 7.77
C GLU A 174 5.38 21.45 7.50
N GLU A 175 6.15 22.14 8.33
CA GLU A 175 7.62 22.24 8.22
C GLU A 175 8.30 21.03 8.89
N ILE A 176 7.64 20.45 9.90
CA ILE A 176 7.96 19.14 10.44
C ILE A 176 7.31 18.09 9.54
N MET A 177 7.70 18.10 8.26
CA MET A 177 7.25 17.06 7.35
C MET A 177 7.80 15.73 7.83
N LEU A 178 6.91 14.85 8.30
CA LEU A 178 7.11 13.43 8.08
C LEU A 178 7.36 13.27 6.58
N PRO A 179 8.36 12.48 6.15
CA PRO A 179 8.76 12.40 4.76
C PRO A 179 7.53 12.19 3.87
N SER A 180 7.13 13.22 3.13
CA SER A 180 6.04 13.13 2.17
C SER A 180 6.48 12.20 1.06
N ILE A 181 5.63 11.26 0.70
CA ILE A 181 5.97 10.26 -0.32
C ILE A 181 6.09 10.97 -1.66
N ASN A 182 7.33 11.09 -2.12
CA ASN A 182 7.61 11.60 -3.44
C ASN A 182 7.48 10.44 -4.43
N TRP A 183 6.28 10.25 -4.95
CA TRP A 183 5.97 9.20 -5.94
C TRP A 183 6.96 9.20 -7.10
N ASN A 184 7.37 10.37 -7.57
CA ASN A 184 8.32 10.53 -8.67
C ASN A 184 9.73 10.00 -8.33
N GLN A 185 10.20 10.17 -7.09
CA GLN A 185 11.49 9.60 -6.66
C GLN A 185 11.43 8.07 -6.58
N ILE A 186 10.34 7.51 -6.07
CA ILE A 186 10.13 6.05 -6.00
C ILE A 186 10.11 5.46 -7.41
N THR A 187 9.35 6.08 -8.31
CA THR A 187 9.21 5.59 -9.68
C THR A 187 10.46 5.77 -10.51
N ASN A 188 11.19 6.89 -10.39
CA ASN A 188 12.39 7.13 -11.20
C ASN A 188 13.48 6.08 -10.90
N ASN A 189 13.68 5.71 -9.64
CA ASN A 189 14.66 4.67 -9.27
C ASN A 189 14.26 3.28 -9.80
N LEU A 190 12.96 2.99 -9.87
CA LEU A 190 12.41 1.73 -10.38
C LEU A 190 12.40 1.66 -11.89
N VAL A 191 12.03 2.73 -12.57
CA VAL A 191 12.02 2.82 -14.03
C VAL A 191 13.45 2.82 -14.55
N HIS A 192 14.40 3.52 -13.93
CA HIS A 192 15.81 3.49 -14.34
C HIS A 192 16.47 2.11 -14.14
N SER A 193 16.14 1.38 -13.08
CA SER A 193 16.60 -0.02 -12.92
C SER A 193 15.93 -0.98 -13.92
N SER A 194 14.74 -0.65 -14.45
CA SER A 194 14.07 -1.40 -15.53
C SER A 194 14.64 -1.06 -16.92
N LEU A 195 15.06 0.19 -17.13
CA LEU A 195 15.68 0.65 -18.38
C LEU A 195 17.14 0.17 -18.52
N ALA A 196 17.80 -0.19 -17.43
CA ALA A 196 19.11 -0.84 -17.51
C ALA A 196 19.02 -2.30 -18.00
N SER A 197 17.83 -2.91 -17.98
CA SER A 197 17.54 -4.24 -18.53
C SER A 197 16.80 -4.15 -19.86
N LEU A 198 17.33 -3.38 -20.81
CA LEU A 198 16.83 -3.33 -22.20
C LEU A 198 16.95 -4.66 -22.97
N ASP A 199 17.52 -5.70 -22.35
CA ASP A 199 17.62 -7.06 -22.89
C ASP A 199 16.51 -8.03 -22.40
N SER A 200 15.57 -7.60 -21.54
CA SER A 200 14.42 -8.44 -21.19
C SER A 200 13.31 -8.31 -22.24
N GLU A 201 12.89 -9.41 -22.85
CA GLU A 201 11.67 -9.54 -23.68
C GLU A 201 10.36 -9.30 -22.88
N ASP A 202 10.43 -8.66 -21.72
CA ASP A 202 9.31 -8.45 -20.83
C ASP A 202 8.37 -7.37 -21.39
N GLU A 203 7.07 -7.68 -21.40
CA GLU A 203 6.02 -6.80 -21.91
C GLU A 203 5.68 -5.71 -20.88
N ASP A 204 5.66 -4.44 -21.31
CA ASP A 204 5.21 -3.33 -20.46
C ASP A 204 3.67 -3.30 -20.37
N THR A 205 3.16 -3.00 -19.18
CA THR A 205 1.72 -2.89 -18.87
C THR A 205 1.46 -1.62 -18.07
N GLU A 206 0.29 -1.00 -18.26
CA GLU A 206 -0.15 0.14 -17.47
C GLU A 206 -0.52 -0.31 -16.04
N ALA A 207 0.15 0.26 -15.05
CA ALA A 207 -0.06 -0.07 -13.65
C ALA A 207 -0.25 1.18 -12.80
N ARG A 208 -1.01 1.03 -11.73
CA ARG A 208 -1.17 2.03 -10.67
C ARG A 208 -0.30 1.64 -9.47
N LEU A 209 0.34 2.62 -8.86
CA LEU A 209 1.22 2.44 -7.71
C LEU A 209 0.43 2.65 -6.41
N PHE A 210 0.53 1.69 -5.50
CA PHE A 210 -0.12 1.71 -4.20
C PHE A 210 0.94 1.73 -3.11
N LEU A 211 0.76 2.61 -2.13
CA LEU A 211 1.50 2.60 -0.89
C LEU A 211 0.78 1.70 0.11
N LEU A 212 1.55 0.80 0.68
CA LEU A 212 1.09 -0.18 1.64
C LEU A 212 1.59 0.17 3.04
N GLU A 213 0.83 -0.26 4.04
CA GLU A 213 1.21 -0.11 5.43
C GLU A 213 2.53 -0.84 5.71
N GLY A 214 3.42 -0.18 6.46
CA GLY A 214 4.78 -0.68 6.73
C GLY A 214 5.86 -0.14 5.78
N GLY A 215 5.52 0.77 4.86
CA GLY A 215 6.49 1.38 3.94
C GLY A 215 6.77 0.53 2.69
N ASP A 216 5.97 -0.51 2.49
CA ASP A 216 5.96 -1.31 1.26
C ASP A 216 5.15 -0.57 0.17
N ALA A 217 5.43 -0.86 -1.09
CA ALA A 217 4.65 -0.39 -2.23
C ALA A 217 4.47 -1.51 -3.26
N VAL A 218 3.44 -1.40 -4.10
CA VAL A 218 3.13 -2.39 -5.13
C VAL A 218 2.56 -1.73 -6.39
N PHE A 219 2.95 -2.24 -7.55
CA PHE A 219 2.28 -1.94 -8.82
C PHE A 219 1.18 -2.96 -9.07
N LEU A 220 -0.03 -2.49 -9.34
CA LEU A 220 -1.14 -3.33 -9.79
C LEU A 220 -1.56 -2.90 -11.19
N ASP A 221 -1.77 -3.88 -12.07
CA ASP A 221 -2.31 -3.68 -13.42
C ASP A 221 -3.63 -2.89 -13.35
N ALA A 222 -3.70 -1.77 -14.06
CA ALA A 222 -4.82 -0.83 -14.01
C ALA A 222 -6.14 -1.46 -14.48
N ASP A 223 -6.07 -2.39 -15.43
CA ASP A 223 -7.24 -3.07 -16.02
C ASP A 223 -7.59 -4.38 -15.30
N ALA A 224 -6.78 -4.79 -14.34
CA ALA A 224 -6.97 -6.03 -13.61
C ALA A 224 -7.93 -5.88 -12.41
N LYS A 225 -8.25 -7.04 -11.83
CA LYS A 225 -8.94 -7.12 -10.54
C LYS A 225 -7.97 -7.60 -9.48
N ALA A 226 -7.93 -6.89 -8.36
CA ALA A 226 -7.18 -7.31 -7.18
C ALA A 226 -8.12 -7.97 -6.17
N MET A 227 -7.54 -8.83 -5.34
CA MET A 227 -8.25 -9.41 -4.21
C MET A 227 -8.05 -8.51 -2.99
N VAL A 228 -9.15 -8.11 -2.37
CA VAL A 228 -9.16 -7.18 -1.25
C VAL A 228 -9.93 -7.75 -0.07
N ILE A 229 -9.52 -7.35 1.13
CA ILE A 229 -10.30 -7.49 2.35
C ILE A 229 -10.92 -6.12 2.68
N ASN A 230 -12.25 -6.06 2.73
CA ASN A 230 -12.99 -4.94 3.28
C ASN A 230 -13.65 -5.37 4.60
N LEU A 231 -13.19 -4.81 5.72
CA LEU A 231 -13.71 -5.15 7.05
C LEU A 231 -15.08 -4.52 7.36
N GLU A 232 -15.56 -3.60 6.52
CA GLU A 232 -16.83 -2.90 6.73
C GLU A 232 -18.03 -3.64 6.10
N GLU A 233 -17.78 -4.67 5.30
CA GLU A 233 -18.81 -5.41 4.55
C GLU A 233 -19.04 -6.84 5.09
N ASP A 234 -20.25 -7.36 4.87
CA ASP A 234 -20.65 -8.71 5.31
C ASP A 234 -19.82 -9.83 4.64
N GLU A 235 -19.37 -9.62 3.41
CA GLU A 235 -18.50 -10.55 2.69
C GLU A 235 -17.10 -9.92 2.58
N PRO A 236 -16.20 -10.19 3.55
CA PRO A 236 -15.01 -9.37 3.72
C PRO A 236 -14.01 -9.56 2.58
N VAL A 237 -13.99 -10.71 1.91
CA VAL A 237 -13.01 -11.00 0.84
C VAL A 237 -13.66 -10.94 -0.54
N LYS A 238 -13.24 -9.97 -1.36
CA LYS A 238 -13.80 -9.73 -2.71
C LYS A 238 -12.72 -9.49 -3.75
N ARG A 239 -13.11 -9.58 -5.02
CA ARG A 239 -12.34 -9.09 -6.15
C ARG A 239 -12.98 -7.84 -6.71
N ILE A 240 -12.27 -6.73 -6.66
CA ILE A 240 -12.70 -5.44 -7.21
C ILE A 240 -11.73 -5.00 -8.29
N ALA A 241 -12.14 -4.06 -9.16
CA ALA A 241 -11.22 -3.49 -10.13
C ALA A 241 -10.13 -2.71 -9.39
N VAL A 242 -8.91 -2.71 -9.91
CA VAL A 242 -7.80 -1.93 -9.33
C VAL A 242 -8.14 -0.44 -9.27
N ALA A 243 -8.96 0.04 -10.20
CA ALA A 243 -9.49 1.39 -10.21
C ALA A 243 -10.34 1.75 -8.98
N ASP A 244 -11.02 0.76 -8.38
CA ASP A 244 -11.99 0.92 -7.28
C ASP A 244 -11.36 0.71 -5.89
N ILE A 245 -10.05 0.47 -5.82
CA ILE A 245 -9.34 0.30 -4.54
C ILE A 245 -9.21 1.67 -3.88
N GLU A 246 -9.58 1.76 -2.60
CA GLU A 246 -9.51 2.99 -1.81
C GLU A 246 -8.55 2.86 -0.61
N PRO A 247 -8.00 3.99 -0.12
CA PRO A 247 -7.24 4.00 1.13
C PRO A 247 -8.05 3.46 2.31
N GLY A 248 -7.43 2.54 3.06
CA GLY A 248 -8.05 1.81 4.17
C GLY A 248 -8.50 0.39 3.81
N MET A 249 -8.71 0.08 2.52
CA MET A 249 -8.90 -1.31 2.08
C MET A 249 -7.61 -2.10 2.22
N PHE A 250 -7.71 -3.43 2.30
CA PHE A 250 -6.54 -4.30 2.40
C PHE A 250 -6.34 -5.09 1.12
N VAL A 251 -5.22 -4.90 0.43
CA VAL A 251 -4.86 -5.68 -0.76
C VAL A 251 -4.11 -6.94 -0.34
N LEU A 252 -4.48 -8.07 -0.94
CA LEU A 252 -3.84 -9.37 -0.70
C LEU A 252 -2.75 -9.64 -1.73
N LEU A 253 -1.51 -9.78 -1.27
CA LEU A 253 -0.32 -10.00 -2.09
C LEU A 253 0.41 -11.28 -1.68
N ARG A 254 1.22 -11.83 -2.58
CA ARG A 254 2.08 -12.99 -2.31
C ARG A 254 3.48 -12.52 -1.90
N THR A 255 3.92 -12.88 -0.69
CA THR A 255 5.18 -12.35 -0.13
C THR A 255 6.39 -13.30 -0.24
N SER A 256 6.19 -14.60 -0.47
CA SER A 256 7.30 -15.58 -0.42
C SER A 256 7.93 -15.94 -1.79
N SER A 257 7.43 -15.42 -2.92
CA SER A 257 8.09 -15.64 -4.23
C SER A 257 7.69 -14.69 -5.38
N GLY A 258 6.95 -13.61 -5.11
CA GLY A 258 6.40 -12.75 -6.15
C GLY A 258 5.35 -13.42 -7.06
N GLY A 259 4.47 -12.62 -7.65
CA GLY A 259 3.55 -13.04 -8.71
C GLY A 259 2.23 -13.68 -8.27
N ASP A 260 1.36 -13.90 -9.26
CA ASP A 260 -0.02 -14.37 -9.10
C ASP A 260 -0.09 -15.85 -8.69
N TYR A 261 -0.69 -16.11 -7.52
CA TYR A 261 -0.90 -17.46 -6.98
C TYR A 261 -1.81 -18.33 -7.87
N ILE A 262 -2.64 -17.70 -8.70
CA ILE A 262 -3.59 -18.44 -9.54
C ILE A 262 -2.86 -19.31 -10.55
N ILE A 263 -1.73 -18.87 -11.11
CA ILE A 263 -1.04 -19.59 -12.20
C ILE A 263 -0.54 -20.97 -11.73
N PRO A 264 0.28 -21.09 -10.67
CA PRO A 264 0.75 -22.40 -10.19
C PRO A 264 -0.38 -23.32 -9.74
N LEU A 265 -1.42 -22.76 -9.11
CA LEU A 265 -2.58 -23.54 -8.69
C LEU A 265 -3.41 -24.02 -9.88
N ALA A 266 -3.59 -23.20 -10.91
CA ALA A 266 -4.26 -23.59 -12.14
C ALA A 266 -3.52 -24.73 -12.85
N ASP A 267 -2.19 -24.68 -12.87
CA ASP A 267 -1.37 -25.75 -13.43
C ASP A 267 -1.52 -27.05 -12.64
N ARG A 268 -1.61 -26.99 -11.30
CA ARG A 268 -1.94 -28.16 -10.46
C ARG A 268 -3.33 -28.73 -10.77
N ILE A 269 -4.34 -27.87 -10.96
CA ILE A 269 -5.70 -28.29 -11.34
C ILE A 269 -5.72 -28.95 -12.72
N LEU A 270 -4.90 -28.47 -13.66
CA LEU A 270 -4.76 -29.05 -14.99
C LEU A 270 -4.02 -30.40 -14.99
N GLY A 271 -3.17 -30.65 -14.00
CA GLY A 271 -2.37 -31.87 -13.87
C GLY A 271 -1.47 -32.08 -15.08
N GLU A 272 -1.48 -33.29 -15.65
CA GLU A 272 -0.68 -33.65 -16.83
C GLU A 272 -0.97 -32.79 -18.07
N ASN A 273 -2.14 -32.14 -18.13
CA ASN A 273 -2.49 -31.27 -19.26
C ASN A 273 -1.87 -29.88 -19.15
N ALA A 274 -1.28 -29.49 -18.01
CA ALA A 274 -0.81 -28.13 -17.77
C ALA A 274 0.23 -27.71 -18.81
N GLN A 275 1.30 -28.49 -18.95
CA GLN A 275 2.39 -28.20 -19.87
C GLN A 275 1.88 -28.07 -21.32
N ARG A 276 1.15 -29.07 -21.82
CA ARG A 276 0.61 -29.06 -23.19
C ARG A 276 -0.30 -27.85 -23.44
N THR A 277 -1.11 -27.47 -22.45
CA THR A 277 -2.04 -26.36 -22.58
C THR A 277 -1.31 -25.01 -22.61
N ARG A 278 -0.24 -24.86 -21.82
CA ARG A 278 0.63 -23.68 -21.82
C ARG A 278 1.44 -23.56 -23.12
N GLU A 279 1.94 -24.67 -23.64
CA GLU A 279 2.62 -24.72 -24.94
C GLU A 279 1.70 -24.22 -26.07
N LEU A 280 0.45 -24.69 -26.11
CA LEU A 280 -0.55 -24.22 -27.07
C LEU A 280 -0.87 -22.73 -26.87
N GLN A 281 -0.98 -22.25 -25.63
CA GLN A 281 -1.17 -20.83 -25.34
C GLN A 281 -0.01 -19.99 -25.90
N ASN A 282 1.22 -20.42 -25.66
CA ASN A 282 2.42 -19.72 -26.10
C ASN A 282 2.58 -19.75 -27.63
N GLU A 283 2.20 -20.85 -28.28
CA GLU A 283 2.29 -21.02 -29.73
C GLU A 283 1.48 -19.93 -30.46
N TRP A 284 0.18 -19.78 -30.19
CA TRP A 284 -0.63 -18.79 -30.90
C TRP A 284 -0.24 -17.35 -30.56
N LYS A 285 0.16 -17.08 -29.31
CA LYS A 285 0.62 -15.74 -28.89
C LYS A 285 1.91 -15.35 -29.58
N THR A 286 2.86 -16.27 -29.67
CA THR A 286 4.14 -16.03 -30.34
C THR A 286 3.91 -15.68 -31.81
N LEU A 287 3.05 -16.43 -32.50
CA LEU A 287 2.70 -16.13 -33.89
C LEU A 287 1.98 -14.78 -34.03
N LEU A 288 1.07 -14.45 -33.10
CA LEU A 288 0.40 -13.15 -33.10
C LEU A 288 1.40 -11.99 -32.91
N ARG A 289 2.32 -12.11 -31.95
CA ARG A 289 3.41 -11.13 -31.73
C ARG A 289 4.28 -10.98 -32.98
N GLN A 290 4.62 -12.08 -33.66
CA GLN A 290 5.38 -12.04 -34.91
C GLN A 290 4.62 -11.31 -36.03
N LYS A 291 3.31 -11.56 -36.18
CA LYS A 291 2.48 -10.83 -37.14
C LYS A 291 2.43 -9.33 -36.82
N VAL A 292 2.23 -8.97 -35.56
CA VAL A 292 2.25 -7.56 -35.11
C VAL A 292 3.61 -6.91 -35.40
N LYS A 293 4.72 -7.61 -35.15
CA LYS A 293 6.06 -7.12 -35.49
C LYS A 293 6.26 -6.91 -36.99
N SER A 294 5.63 -7.73 -37.84
CA SER A 294 5.78 -7.64 -39.30
C SER A 294 4.96 -6.55 -39.98
N ILE A 295 3.71 -6.30 -39.54
CA ILE A 295 2.78 -5.40 -40.24
C ILE A 295 2.20 -4.29 -39.36
N GLY A 296 2.52 -4.29 -38.06
CA GLY A 296 2.06 -3.29 -37.09
C GLY A 296 0.68 -3.57 -36.48
N LEU A 297 0.46 -3.02 -35.28
CA LEU A 297 -0.79 -3.17 -34.52
C LEU A 297 -2.06 -2.73 -35.28
N PRO A 298 -2.09 -1.56 -35.97
CA PRO A 298 -3.30 -1.12 -36.67
C PRO A 298 -3.73 -2.08 -37.79
N ALA A 299 -2.76 -2.54 -38.59
CA ALA A 299 -3.03 -3.47 -39.68
C ALA A 299 -3.48 -4.85 -39.17
N VAL A 300 -2.91 -5.35 -38.07
CA VAL A 300 -3.38 -6.59 -37.43
C VAL A 300 -4.83 -6.43 -36.98
N SER A 301 -5.16 -5.32 -36.31
CA SER A 301 -6.52 -5.05 -35.86
C SER A 301 -7.54 -5.08 -37.01
N GLU A 302 -7.24 -4.41 -38.12
CA GLU A 302 -8.11 -4.41 -39.30
C GLU A 302 -8.29 -5.81 -39.92
N ASN A 303 -7.21 -6.59 -40.00
CA ASN A 303 -7.28 -7.95 -40.54
C ASN A 303 -8.11 -8.88 -39.65
N LEU A 304 -8.00 -8.75 -38.33
CA LEU A 304 -8.82 -9.52 -37.40
C LEU A 304 -10.31 -9.18 -37.55
N VAL A 305 -10.67 -7.89 -37.71
CA VAL A 305 -12.06 -7.47 -38.00
C VAL A 305 -12.55 -8.10 -39.32
N LYS A 306 -11.74 -8.08 -40.38
CA LYS A 306 -12.08 -8.71 -41.67
C LYS A 306 -12.30 -10.22 -41.55
N LEU A 307 -11.60 -10.88 -40.63
CA LEU A 307 -11.73 -12.31 -40.34
C LEU A 307 -12.89 -12.64 -39.38
N GLY A 308 -13.65 -11.63 -38.94
CA GLY A 308 -14.87 -11.81 -38.14
C GLY A 308 -14.73 -11.48 -36.66
N SER A 309 -13.61 -10.92 -36.22
CA SER A 309 -13.45 -10.40 -34.85
C SER A 309 -14.39 -9.22 -34.62
N ARG A 310 -15.05 -9.20 -33.46
CA ARG A 310 -15.97 -8.16 -33.00
C ARG A 310 -15.29 -7.10 -32.17
N LEU A 311 -14.28 -7.48 -31.38
CA LEU A 311 -13.63 -6.59 -30.42
C LEU A 311 -12.18 -6.25 -30.79
N ALA A 312 -11.71 -6.62 -31.99
CA ALA A 312 -10.36 -6.26 -32.43
C ALA A 312 -10.22 -4.74 -32.55
N ASN A 313 -9.46 -4.17 -31.62
CA ASN A 313 -8.89 -2.83 -31.66
C ASN A 313 -7.43 -2.91 -31.18
N VAL A 314 -6.64 -1.86 -31.39
CA VAL A 314 -5.22 -1.83 -31.04
C VAL A 314 -4.96 -2.21 -29.58
N ASN A 315 -5.79 -1.74 -28.64
CA ASN A 315 -5.63 -2.02 -27.21
C ASN A 315 -5.96 -3.47 -26.89
N ASN A 316 -7.04 -4.02 -27.45
CA ASN A 316 -7.41 -5.42 -27.25
C ASN A 316 -6.38 -6.37 -27.87
N VAL A 317 -5.84 -6.06 -29.05
CA VAL A 317 -4.76 -6.85 -29.65
C VAL A 317 -3.51 -6.82 -28.78
N ARG A 318 -3.14 -5.66 -28.24
CA ARG A 318 -2.05 -5.54 -27.26
C ARG A 318 -2.32 -6.42 -26.03
N HIS A 319 -3.53 -6.33 -25.47
CA HIS A 319 -3.93 -7.13 -24.31
C HIS A 319 -3.91 -8.64 -24.59
N TRP A 320 -4.40 -9.10 -25.75
CA TRP A 320 -4.42 -10.53 -26.11
C TRP A 320 -3.02 -11.14 -26.25
N MET A 321 -2.02 -10.32 -26.61
CA MET A 321 -0.63 -10.77 -26.63
C MET A 321 -0.04 -10.93 -25.23
N LEU A 322 -0.58 -10.26 -24.21
CA LEU A 322 -0.02 -10.30 -22.86
C LEU A 322 -0.02 -11.70 -22.27
N ASN A 323 1.04 -12.07 -21.54
CA ASN A 323 1.12 -13.37 -20.86
C ASN A 323 -0.03 -13.62 -19.87
N SER A 324 -0.55 -12.57 -19.23
CA SER A 324 -1.70 -12.60 -18.32
C SER A 324 -3.03 -12.94 -19.03
N SER A 325 -3.16 -12.65 -20.32
CA SER A 325 -4.40 -12.91 -21.07
C SER A 325 -4.49 -14.37 -21.51
N ILE A 326 -5.50 -15.12 -21.06
CA ILE A 326 -5.62 -16.55 -21.42
C ILE A 326 -6.14 -16.70 -22.85
N LYS A 327 -7.25 -16.02 -23.15
CA LYS A 327 -7.91 -15.97 -24.45
C LYS A 327 -8.78 -14.72 -24.55
N PRO A 328 -9.15 -14.28 -25.76
CA PRO A 328 -10.23 -13.32 -25.95
C PRO A 328 -11.55 -13.77 -25.30
N ARG A 329 -12.33 -12.78 -24.86
CA ARG A 329 -13.62 -13.03 -24.21
C ARG A 329 -14.64 -13.63 -25.18
N ASP A 330 -14.74 -13.10 -26.39
CA ASP A 330 -15.62 -13.62 -27.45
C ASP A 330 -14.89 -14.69 -28.27
N ASP A 331 -15.56 -15.81 -28.52
CA ASP A 331 -14.93 -16.96 -29.19
C ASP A 331 -14.69 -16.70 -30.68
N LYS A 332 -15.44 -15.77 -31.31
CA LYS A 332 -15.17 -15.34 -32.69
C LYS A 332 -13.89 -14.52 -32.78
N ASP A 333 -13.57 -13.74 -31.74
CA ASP A 333 -12.28 -13.03 -31.68
C ASP A 333 -11.14 -14.04 -31.64
N PHE A 334 -11.27 -15.10 -30.83
CA PHE A 334 -10.23 -16.12 -30.74
C PHE A 334 -10.08 -16.92 -32.03
N GLU A 335 -11.20 -17.30 -32.66
CA GLU A 335 -11.19 -17.96 -33.97
C GLU A 335 -10.54 -17.08 -35.05
N ALA A 336 -10.85 -15.78 -35.08
CA ALA A 336 -10.25 -14.84 -36.02
C ALA A 336 -8.72 -14.73 -35.80
N ILE A 337 -8.25 -14.71 -34.55
CA ILE A 337 -6.82 -14.74 -34.23
C ILE A 337 -6.19 -16.02 -34.78
N LEU A 338 -6.76 -17.19 -34.48
CA LEU A 338 -6.21 -18.48 -34.89
C LEU A 338 -6.15 -18.62 -36.41
N ARG A 339 -7.18 -18.15 -37.14
CA ARG A 339 -7.15 -18.08 -38.61
C ARG A 339 -6.07 -17.13 -39.11
N PHE A 340 -5.96 -15.94 -38.52
CA PHE A 340 -4.97 -14.93 -38.91
C PHE A 340 -3.52 -15.42 -38.74
N VAL A 341 -3.24 -16.19 -37.70
CA VAL A 341 -1.91 -16.77 -37.46
C VAL A 341 -1.66 -18.10 -38.18
N GLY A 342 -2.63 -18.60 -38.96
CA GLY A 342 -2.48 -19.82 -39.77
C GLY A 342 -2.71 -21.12 -39.01
N LEU A 343 -3.42 -21.08 -37.88
CA LEU A 343 -3.75 -22.24 -37.04
C LEU A 343 -5.18 -22.75 -37.24
N GLU A 344 -5.83 -22.39 -38.35
CA GLU A 344 -7.22 -22.74 -38.65
C GLU A 344 -7.51 -24.24 -38.63
N ASN A 345 -6.55 -25.06 -39.08
CA ASN A 345 -6.69 -26.51 -39.13
C ASN A 345 -6.68 -27.18 -37.75
N ARG A 346 -6.33 -26.43 -36.69
CA ARG A 346 -6.24 -26.91 -35.30
C ARG A 346 -7.16 -26.12 -34.36
N LEU A 347 -8.17 -25.40 -34.88
CA LEU A 347 -9.08 -24.55 -34.10
C LEU A 347 -9.63 -25.23 -32.84
N ASN A 348 -10.14 -26.45 -32.96
CA ASN A 348 -10.70 -27.20 -31.83
C ASN A 348 -9.65 -27.48 -30.76
N GLN A 349 -8.42 -27.84 -31.15
CA GLN A 349 -7.34 -28.13 -30.21
C GLN A 349 -6.95 -26.89 -29.39
N PHE A 350 -6.81 -25.73 -30.03
CA PHE A 350 -6.47 -24.48 -29.33
C PHE A 350 -7.64 -23.97 -28.48
N SER A 351 -8.87 -24.08 -28.99
CA SER A 351 -10.07 -23.69 -28.27
C SER A 351 -10.24 -24.52 -27.00
N ASP A 352 -10.16 -25.85 -27.11
CA ASP A 352 -10.25 -26.77 -25.96
C ASP A 352 -9.18 -26.49 -24.92
N ALA A 353 -7.93 -26.27 -25.36
CA ALA A 353 -6.83 -25.91 -24.48
C ALA A 353 -7.10 -24.58 -23.75
N ALA A 354 -7.51 -23.55 -24.49
CA ALA A 354 -7.83 -22.24 -23.91
C ALA A 354 -9.00 -22.30 -22.90
N TYR A 355 -10.05 -23.08 -23.19
CA TYR A 355 -11.15 -23.29 -22.24
C TYR A 355 -10.71 -24.05 -21.00
N LYS A 356 -9.92 -25.11 -21.13
CA LYS A 356 -9.36 -25.85 -19.99
C LYS A 356 -8.51 -24.94 -19.11
N LEU A 357 -7.65 -24.14 -19.72
CA LEU A 357 -6.79 -23.20 -19.02
C LEU A 357 -7.60 -22.13 -18.28
N ASN A 358 -8.57 -21.51 -18.97
CA ASN A 358 -9.41 -20.48 -18.39
C ASN A 358 -10.29 -21.01 -17.24
N SER A 359 -10.80 -22.24 -17.39
CA SER A 359 -11.55 -22.94 -16.35
C SER A 359 -10.69 -23.23 -15.13
N ALA A 360 -9.49 -23.79 -15.32
CA ALA A 360 -8.56 -24.07 -14.23
C ALA A 360 -8.11 -22.81 -13.51
N HIS A 361 -7.82 -21.73 -14.24
CA HIS A 361 -7.49 -20.42 -13.67
C HIS A 361 -8.65 -19.84 -12.84
N SER A 362 -9.88 -19.95 -13.36
CA SER A 362 -11.08 -19.53 -12.63
C SER A 362 -11.33 -20.38 -11.38
N GLN A 363 -11.12 -21.69 -11.44
CA GLN A 363 -11.25 -22.61 -10.31
C GLN A 363 -10.19 -22.33 -9.24
N ALA A 364 -8.94 -22.10 -9.65
CA ALA A 364 -7.86 -21.69 -8.76
C ALA A 364 -8.21 -20.40 -8.02
N GLY A 365 -8.68 -19.37 -8.73
CA GLY A 365 -9.13 -18.11 -8.11
C GLY A 365 -10.25 -18.31 -7.08
N LYS A 366 -11.25 -19.13 -7.39
CA LYS A 366 -12.35 -19.46 -6.46
C LYS A 366 -11.86 -20.24 -5.24
N TYR A 367 -10.95 -21.18 -5.43
CA TYR A 367 -10.40 -21.98 -4.35
C TYR A 367 -9.56 -21.14 -3.38
N ILE A 368 -8.67 -20.27 -3.89
CA ILE A 368 -7.90 -19.32 -3.08
C ILE A 368 -8.83 -18.44 -2.26
N ARG A 369 -9.86 -17.87 -2.90
CA ARG A 369 -10.85 -17.03 -2.21
C ARG A 369 -11.55 -17.81 -1.09
N LYS A 370 -11.92 -19.07 -1.33
CA LYS A 370 -12.54 -19.94 -0.32
C LYS A 370 -11.60 -20.20 0.86
N LEU A 371 -10.33 -20.49 0.60
CA LEU A 371 -9.32 -20.68 1.64
C LEU A 371 -9.09 -19.41 2.45
N LEU A 372 -8.98 -18.27 1.78
CA LEU A 372 -8.82 -16.97 2.44
C LEU A 372 -10.04 -16.60 3.26
N LEU A 373 -11.26 -16.82 2.76
CA LEU A 373 -12.47 -16.61 3.56
C LEU A 373 -12.46 -17.48 4.83
N LYS A 374 -12.10 -18.76 4.71
CA LYS A 374 -11.96 -19.66 5.86
C LYS A 374 -10.92 -19.11 6.86
N GLN A 375 -9.76 -18.68 6.37
CA GLN A 375 -8.69 -18.16 7.21
C GLN A 375 -9.07 -16.83 7.88
N VAL A 376 -9.67 -15.89 7.13
CA VAL A 376 -10.15 -14.59 7.62
C VAL A 376 -11.23 -14.77 8.69
N CYS A 377 -12.17 -15.70 8.50
CA CYS A 377 -13.18 -16.01 9.51
C CYS A 377 -12.61 -16.66 10.78
N GLN A 378 -11.47 -17.34 10.69
CA GLN A 378 -10.80 -17.99 11.83
C GLN A 378 -9.75 -17.10 12.50
N SER A 379 -9.37 -16.00 11.85
CA SER A 379 -8.31 -15.10 12.29
C SER A 379 -8.87 -13.97 13.15
N ASP A 380 -8.06 -13.49 14.08
CA ASP A 380 -8.34 -12.26 14.79
C ASP A 380 -8.03 -11.05 13.89
N LEU A 381 -9.08 -10.50 13.25
CA LEU A 381 -8.96 -9.34 12.37
C LEU A 381 -8.63 -8.05 13.12
N GLN A 382 -8.66 -8.05 14.45
CA GLN A 382 -8.21 -6.90 15.24
C GLN A 382 -6.73 -6.61 14.98
N GLN A 383 -5.88 -7.63 14.81
CA GLN A 383 -4.47 -7.45 14.45
C GLN A 383 -4.31 -6.82 13.07
N LEU A 384 -5.06 -7.29 12.07
CA LEU A 384 -5.07 -6.70 10.73
C LEU A 384 -5.53 -5.23 10.78
N GLN A 385 -6.53 -4.93 11.62
CA GLN A 385 -7.02 -3.57 11.81
C GLN A 385 -6.05 -2.67 12.62
N GLN A 386 -5.25 -3.22 13.51
CA GLN A 386 -4.25 -2.44 14.27
C GLN A 386 -2.98 -2.22 13.45
N LEU A 387 -2.35 -3.31 13.00
CA LEU A 387 -1.03 -3.28 12.37
C LEU A 387 -1.08 -2.93 10.88
N GLY A 388 -2.27 -2.98 10.26
CA GLY A 388 -2.44 -2.76 8.83
C GLY A 388 -1.81 -3.84 7.94
N ARG A 389 -1.23 -4.88 8.54
CA ARG A 389 -0.57 -6.00 7.85
C ARG A 389 -0.89 -7.31 8.57
N MET A 390 -1.16 -8.37 7.82
CA MET A 390 -1.33 -9.71 8.38
C MET A 390 -0.93 -10.79 7.36
N ASP A 391 -0.15 -11.77 7.82
CA ASP A 391 0.25 -12.92 7.02
C ASP A 391 -0.74 -14.08 7.22
N PHE A 392 -1.30 -14.55 6.12
CA PHE A 392 -2.14 -15.74 6.03
C PHE A 392 -1.33 -16.91 5.48
N LYS A 393 -1.23 -17.98 6.27
CA LYS A 393 -0.71 -19.28 5.83
C LYS A 393 -1.85 -20.08 5.22
N LEU A 394 -1.64 -20.58 4.00
CA LEU A 394 -2.59 -21.44 3.32
C LEU A 394 -2.09 -22.89 3.42
N ASP A 395 -2.36 -23.55 4.54
CA ASP A 395 -1.81 -24.88 4.88
C ASP A 395 -2.12 -25.97 3.84
N GLU A 396 -3.22 -25.83 3.08
CA GLU A 396 -3.64 -26.80 2.06
C GLU A 396 -2.86 -26.68 0.74
N VAL A 397 -1.98 -25.68 0.62
CA VAL A 397 -1.21 -25.47 -0.59
C VAL A 397 0.21 -25.09 -0.20
N ASP A 398 1.16 -25.94 -0.58
CA ASP A 398 2.61 -25.81 -0.37
C ASP A 398 3.26 -24.61 -1.11
N SER A 399 2.55 -23.49 -1.25
CA SER A 399 2.76 -22.46 -2.27
C SER A 399 2.94 -21.04 -1.73
N GLY A 400 3.13 -20.90 -0.41
CA GLY A 400 3.63 -19.66 0.19
C GLY A 400 2.61 -18.84 0.96
N ASN A 401 3.09 -17.73 1.53
CA ASN A 401 2.30 -16.84 2.38
C ASN A 401 1.55 -15.81 1.51
N ILE A 402 0.28 -15.58 1.85
CA ILE A 402 -0.49 -14.43 1.36
C ILE A 402 -0.52 -13.39 2.46
N THR A 403 -0.11 -12.18 2.17
CA THR A 403 -0.12 -11.08 3.13
C THR A 403 -1.18 -10.08 2.73
N ALA A 404 -2.05 -9.71 3.67
CA ALA A 404 -2.90 -8.54 3.53
C ALA A 404 -2.12 -7.30 3.94
N PHE A 405 -2.21 -6.27 3.13
CA PHE A 405 -1.63 -4.95 3.36
C PHE A 405 -2.70 -3.88 3.24
N ARG A 406 -2.82 -3.01 4.23
CA ARG A 406 -3.67 -1.83 4.12
C ARG A 406 -3.08 -0.87 3.10
N VAL A 407 -3.93 -0.39 2.21
CA VAL A 407 -3.61 0.71 1.31
C VAL A 407 -3.62 2.00 2.11
N VAL A 408 -2.46 2.65 2.19
CA VAL A 408 -2.30 3.93 2.90
C VAL A 408 -2.54 5.09 1.95
N ASP A 409 -2.02 4.99 0.72
CA ASP A 409 -2.17 6.02 -0.30
C ASP A 409 -2.02 5.42 -1.71
N ILE A 410 -2.43 6.18 -2.74
CA ILE A 410 -2.50 5.71 -4.13
C ILE A 410 -1.96 6.81 -5.05
N ASP A 411 -1.02 6.46 -5.93
CA ASP A 411 -0.57 7.38 -6.98
C ASP A 411 -1.72 7.65 -7.97
N SER A 412 -1.97 8.92 -8.27
CA SER A 412 -2.97 9.34 -9.24
C SER A 412 -2.58 9.05 -10.69
N GLU A 413 -1.28 8.84 -10.96
CA GLU A 413 -0.76 8.58 -12.30
C GLU A 413 -0.69 7.09 -12.64
N LEU A 414 -0.97 6.75 -13.90
CA LEU A 414 -0.70 5.43 -14.46
C LEU A 414 0.73 5.40 -15.02
N ARG A 415 1.44 4.29 -14.77
CA ARG A 415 2.83 4.12 -15.16
C ARG A 415 2.97 2.88 -16.04
N MET A 416 3.77 2.96 -17.09
CA MET A 416 4.19 1.78 -17.85
C MET A 416 5.28 1.05 -17.06
N ILE A 417 5.05 -0.21 -16.72
CA ILE A 417 6.04 -1.05 -16.03
C ILE A 417 6.05 -2.45 -16.62
N SER A 418 7.20 -3.10 -16.59
CA SER A 418 7.32 -4.52 -16.95
C SER A 418 6.31 -5.36 -16.16
N ALA A 419 5.58 -6.21 -16.87
CA ALA A 419 4.58 -7.11 -16.30
C ALA A 419 5.15 -8.03 -15.21
N SER A 420 6.47 -8.31 -15.22
CA SER A 420 7.11 -9.12 -14.18
C SER A 420 7.14 -8.42 -12.81
N LYS A 421 7.04 -7.09 -12.76
CA LYS A 421 7.03 -6.29 -11.52
C LYS A 421 5.64 -6.08 -10.94
N ILE A 422 4.58 -6.52 -11.62
CA ILE A 422 3.20 -6.39 -11.15
C ILE A 422 2.93 -7.35 -9.99
N ALA A 423 2.14 -6.88 -9.01
CA ALA A 423 1.75 -7.60 -7.80
C ALA A 423 2.94 -8.09 -6.95
N GLN A 424 4.13 -7.49 -7.12
CA GLN A 424 5.29 -7.68 -6.26
C GLN A 424 5.43 -6.48 -5.32
N SER A 425 5.32 -6.73 -4.01
CA SER A 425 5.58 -5.71 -3.00
C SER A 425 7.08 -5.45 -2.87
N PHE A 426 7.48 -4.19 -2.77
CA PHE A 426 8.86 -3.79 -2.51
C PHE A 426 8.90 -2.68 -1.45
N GLU A 427 9.96 -2.69 -0.64
CA GLU A 427 10.15 -1.72 0.43
C GLU A 427 10.71 -0.40 -0.14
N ILE A 428 10.04 0.72 0.12
CA ILE A 428 10.43 2.04 -0.39
C ILE A 428 11.80 2.46 0.16
N GLU A 429 12.03 2.25 1.47
CA GLU A 429 13.26 2.67 2.14
C GLU A 429 14.50 1.92 1.62
N ARG A 430 14.39 0.64 1.23
CA ARG A 430 15.52 -0.12 0.67
C ARG A 430 15.97 0.36 -0.70
N GLN A 431 15.06 0.89 -1.52
CA GLN A 431 15.40 1.30 -2.89
C GLN A 431 16.00 2.71 -2.97
N ILE A 432 15.71 3.57 -2.00
CA ILE A 432 16.42 4.85 -1.83
C ILE A 432 17.89 4.61 -1.44
N ASN A 433 18.17 3.51 -0.71
CA ASN A 433 19.50 3.14 -0.22
C ASN A 433 20.42 2.46 -1.25
N ASN A 434 19.94 2.14 -2.45
CA ASN A 434 20.71 1.43 -3.49
C ASN A 434 21.28 2.36 -4.59
N VAL A 435 21.36 3.67 -4.32
CA VAL A 435 22.01 4.66 -5.20
C VAL A 435 23.36 5.07 -4.64
#